data_AF-A0A0S1Y595-F1
#
_entry.id   AF-A0A0S1Y595-F1
#
_cell.length_a   1.000
_cell.length_b   1.000
_cell.length_c   1.000
_cell.angle_alpha   90.00
_cell.angle_beta   90.00
_cell.angle_gamma   90.00
#
_symmetry.space_group_name_H-M   'P 1'
#
loop_
_entity.id
_entity.type
_entity.pdbx_description
1 polymer ?
#
loop_
_entity_poly.entity_id
_entity_poly.type
_entity_poly.pdbx_seq_one_letter_code
_entity_poly.pdbx_strand_id
1 'polypeptide(L)'
;MNKATPSGHSARWLASRISEARTQVGLPQAEFADLLGVSVRTLQDWEQGRRNPSGAARTLLQVAILHPETLRDLPPWHAAEPA
;
A
#
# COMPACT_ATOMS: atom_id res chain seq x y z
N MET A 1 14.82 36.13 -14.68
CA MET A 1 14.19 35.76 -13.39
C MET A 1 13.78 34.30 -13.46
N ASN A 2 14.44 33.44 -12.69
CA ASN A 2 14.27 31.99 -12.77
C ASN A 2 13.17 31.60 -11.79
N LYS A 3 12.05 31.07 -12.29
CA LYS A 3 11.05 30.43 -11.43
C LYS A 3 11.63 29.09 -10.99
N ALA A 4 11.98 28.96 -9.72
CA ALA A 4 12.41 27.70 -9.13
C ALA A 4 11.20 26.76 -9.02
N THR A 5 11.22 25.69 -9.80
CA THR A 5 10.29 24.56 -9.69
C THR A 5 10.61 23.79 -8.42
N PRO A 6 9.66 23.47 -7.53
CA PRO A 6 9.93 22.54 -6.44
C PRO A 6 9.91 21.12 -7.00
N SER A 7 11.02 20.70 -7.60
CA SER A 7 11.28 19.30 -7.94
C SER A 7 11.88 18.60 -6.74
N GLY A 8 11.14 17.65 -6.15
CA GLY A 8 11.74 16.59 -5.35
C GLY A 8 11.11 16.32 -4.00
N HIS A 9 10.00 15.56 -3.98
CA HIS A 9 9.67 14.63 -2.88
C HIS A 9 8.90 13.41 -3.39
N SER A 10 9.24 12.83 -4.55
CA SER A 10 8.98 11.40 -4.75
C SER A 10 10.02 10.63 -3.91
N ALA A 11 9.96 10.84 -2.59
CA ALA A 11 10.72 10.07 -1.64
C ALA A 11 10.38 8.61 -1.94
N ARG A 12 11.39 7.86 -2.39
CA ARG A 12 11.28 6.43 -2.62
C ARG A 12 10.65 5.82 -1.37
N TRP A 13 9.43 5.29 -1.51
CA TRP A 13 8.74 4.69 -0.39
C TRP A 13 9.50 3.40 -0.07
N LEU A 14 10.07 3.31 1.13
CA LEU A 14 10.98 2.23 1.46
C LEU A 14 10.21 0.91 1.48
N ALA A 15 10.77 -0.10 0.82
CA ALA A 15 10.28 -1.48 0.83
C ALA A 15 9.96 -1.97 2.26
N SER A 16 10.79 -1.60 3.23
CA SER A 16 10.58 -1.92 4.66
C SER A 16 9.27 -1.39 5.22
N ARG A 17 8.82 -0.19 4.82
CA ARG A 17 7.54 0.37 5.26
C ARG A 17 6.34 -0.37 4.69
N ILE A 18 6.49 -1.04 3.56
CA ILE A 18 5.40 -1.80 2.91
C ILE A 18 5.18 -3.09 3.67
N SER A 19 6.29 -3.78 3.98
CA SER A 19 6.27 -4.96 4.84
C SER A 19 5.78 -4.63 6.25
N GLU A 20 6.16 -3.47 6.80
CA GLU A 20 5.65 -2.96 8.07
C GLU A 20 4.13 -2.76 8.02
N ALA A 21 3.61 -2.04 7.03
CA ALA A 21 2.17 -1.84 6.84
C ALA A 21 1.39 -3.16 6.85
N ARG A 22 1.82 -4.15 6.07
CA ARG A 22 1.18 -5.48 6.05
C ARG A 22 1.25 -6.18 7.42
N THR A 23 2.38 -6.08 8.10
CA THR A 23 2.60 -6.71 9.41
C THR A 23 1.71 -6.08 10.49
N GLN A 24 1.52 -4.75 10.45
CA GLN A 24 0.64 -4.04 11.38
C GLN A 24 -0.83 -4.42 11.20
N VAL A 25 -1.28 -4.56 9.95
CA VAL A 25 -2.65 -5.03 9.66
C VAL A 25 -2.81 -6.51 10.04
N GLY A 26 -1.76 -7.31 9.92
CA GLY A 26 -1.73 -8.70 10.36
C GLY A 26 -2.30 -9.68 9.33
N LEU A 27 -2.34 -9.29 8.06
CA LEU A 27 -2.88 -10.10 6.96
C LEU A 27 -1.77 -10.84 6.18
N PRO A 28 -2.05 -12.04 5.65
CA PRO A 28 -1.22 -12.67 4.64
C PRO A 28 -1.04 -11.79 3.40
N GLN A 29 0.03 -12.03 2.64
CA GLN A 29 0.35 -11.22 1.45
C GLN A 29 -0.78 -11.23 0.40
N ALA A 30 -1.49 -12.36 0.26
CA ALA A 30 -2.61 -12.47 -0.67
C ALA A 30 -3.79 -11.57 -0.28
N GLU A 31 -4.22 -11.65 0.98
CA GLU A 31 -5.33 -10.86 1.52
C GLU A 31 -5.00 -9.37 1.55
N PHE A 32 -3.77 -9.01 1.91
CA PHE A 32 -3.35 -7.61 1.89
C PHE A 32 -3.27 -7.05 0.46
N ALA A 33 -2.87 -7.86 -0.52
CA ALA A 33 -2.87 -7.45 -1.92
C ALA A 33 -4.30 -7.23 -2.44
N ASP A 34 -5.23 -8.13 -2.11
CA ASP A 34 -6.65 -8.00 -2.47
C ASP A 34 -7.27 -6.74 -1.86
N LEU A 35 -7.01 -6.49 -0.57
CA LEU A 35 -7.45 -5.28 0.13
C LEU A 35 -6.94 -4.00 -0.55
N LEU A 36 -5.68 -3.99 -0.99
CA LEU A 36 -5.09 -2.86 -1.71
C LEU A 36 -5.52 -2.78 -3.19
N GLY A 37 -6.30 -3.73 -3.69
CA GLY A 37 -6.75 -3.79 -5.09
C GLY A 37 -5.61 -4.03 -6.07
N VAL A 38 -4.57 -4.78 -5.67
CA VAL A 38 -3.41 -5.09 -6.51
C VAL A 38 -3.12 -6.59 -6.54
N SER A 39 -2.42 -7.05 -7.57
CA SER A 39 -1.94 -8.44 -7.57
C SER A 39 -0.90 -8.68 -6.48
N VAL A 40 -0.82 -9.90 -5.96
CA VAL A 40 0.26 -10.34 -5.06
C VAL A 40 1.65 -10.05 -5.66
N ARG A 41 1.78 -10.24 -6.97
CA ARG A 41 3.01 -9.96 -7.71
C ARG A 41 3.38 -8.48 -7.66
N THR A 42 2.40 -7.57 -7.73
CA THR A 42 2.59 -6.12 -7.57
C THR A 42 3.06 -5.79 -6.15
N LEU A 43 2.39 -6.34 -5.14
CA LEU A 43 2.77 -6.13 -3.74
C LEU A 43 4.20 -6.64 -3.47
N GLN A 44 4.59 -7.79 -4.02
CA GLN A 44 5.95 -8.33 -3.92
C GLN A 44 7.00 -7.42 -4.59
N ASP A 45 6.69 -6.82 -5.74
CA ASP A 45 7.59 -5.84 -6.36
C ASP A 45 7.82 -4.63 -5.48
N TRP A 46 6.79 -4.20 -4.76
CA TRP A 46 6.87 -3.10 -3.81
C TRP A 46 7.69 -3.48 -2.59
N GLU A 47 7.35 -4.58 -1.91
CA GLU A 47 8.04 -5.06 -0.70
C GLU A 47 9.51 -5.44 -0.94
N GLN A 48 9.91 -5.67 -2.20
CA GLN A 48 11.30 -5.95 -2.59
C GLN A 48 11.99 -4.73 -3.20
N GLY A 49 11.29 -3.59 -3.29
CA GLY A 49 11.82 -2.33 -3.81
C GLY A 49 12.12 -2.33 -5.31
N ARG A 50 11.56 -3.27 -6.08
CA ARG A 50 11.66 -3.32 -7.54
C ARG A 50 10.77 -2.31 -8.24
N ARG A 51 9.64 -1.94 -7.61
CA ARG A 51 8.72 -0.89 -8.07
C ARG A 51 8.25 -0.05 -6.88
N ASN A 52 7.74 1.13 -7.18
CA ASN A 52 7.13 1.99 -6.18
C ASN A 52 5.60 1.92 -6.23
N PRO A 53 4.93 2.04 -5.07
CA PRO A 53 3.48 2.25 -5.02
C PRO A 53 3.10 3.59 -5.64
N SER A 54 1.89 3.64 -6.19
CA SER A 54 1.24 4.88 -6.65
C SER A 54 0.98 5.84 -5.48
N GLY A 55 0.61 7.10 -5.76
CA GLY A 55 0.28 8.07 -4.70
C GLY A 55 -0.87 7.61 -3.80
N ALA A 56 -1.94 7.07 -4.39
CA ALA A 56 -3.06 6.51 -3.66
C ALA A 56 -2.64 5.30 -2.80
N ALA A 57 -1.85 4.37 -3.37
CA ALA A 57 -1.34 3.23 -2.62
C ALA A 57 -0.45 3.64 -1.45
N ARG A 58 0.40 4.67 -1.59
CA ARG A 58 1.18 5.22 -0.47
C ARG A 58 0.30 5.76 0.65
N THR A 59 -0.80 6.42 0.30
CA THR A 59 -1.77 6.94 1.28
C THR A 59 -2.40 5.78 2.05
N LEU A 60 -2.87 4.75 1.36
CA LEU A 60 -3.42 3.54 2.01
C LEU A 60 -2.39 2.83 2.88
N LEU A 61 -1.14 2.69 2.42
CA LEU A 61 -0.07 2.10 3.21
C LEU A 61 0.27 2.92 4.45
N GLN A 62 0.10 4.25 4.43
CA GLN A 62 0.22 5.08 5.64
C GLN A 62 -0.95 4.84 6.60
N VAL A 63 -2.18 4.73 6.09
CA VAL A 63 -3.34 4.36 6.92
C VAL A 63 -3.12 2.98 7.56
N ALA A 64 -2.59 2.02 6.81
CA ALA A 64 -2.25 0.69 7.33
C ALA A 64 -1.27 0.71 8.51
N ILE A 65 -0.34 1.68 8.54
CA ILE A 65 0.63 1.84 9.62
C ILE A 65 0.02 2.58 10.82
N LEU A 66 -0.76 3.63 10.57
CA LEU A 66 -1.28 4.51 11.62
C LEU A 66 -2.58 3.99 12.26
N HIS A 67 -3.40 3.32 11.46
CA HIS A 67 -4.75 2.84 11.79
C HIS A 67 -4.99 1.43 11.20
N PRO A 68 -4.20 0.41 11.57
CA PRO A 68 -4.27 -0.92 10.99
C PRO A 68 -5.66 -1.58 11.13
N GLU A 69 -6.39 -1.28 12.21
CA GLU A 69 -7.77 -1.70 12.44
C GLU A 69 -8.72 -1.24 11.35
N THR A 70 -8.53 -0.03 10.82
CA THR A 70 -9.38 0.52 9.75
C THR A 70 -9.32 -0.35 8.50
N LEU A 71 -8.16 -0.92 8.18
CA LEU A 71 -8.01 -1.81 7.04
C LEU A 71 -8.48 -3.22 7.38
N ARG A 72 -8.18 -3.73 8.58
CA ARG A 72 -8.60 -5.07 9.00
C ARG A 72 -10.11 -5.27 8.95
N ASP A 73 -10.86 -4.22 9.24
CA ASP A 73 -12.32 -4.26 9.28
C ASP A 73 -12.97 -4.01 7.91
N LEU A 74 -12.18 -3.76 6.86
CA LEU A 74 -12.73 -3.63 5.50
C LEU A 74 -13.19 -4.99 4.97
N PRO A 75 -14.40 -5.08 4.41
CA PRO A 75 -14.79 -6.28 3.69
C PRO A 75 -13.91 -6.44 2.44
N PRO A 76 -13.55 -7.68 2.06
CA PRO A 76 -12.96 -7.94 0.75
C PRO A 76 -13.86 -7.38 -0.35
N TRP A 77 -13.28 -6.81 -1.39
CA TRP A 77 -14.05 -6.25 -2.52
C TRP A 77 -15.03 -7.28 -3.14
N HIS A 78 -14.68 -8.57 -3.04
CA HIS A 78 -15.47 -9.68 -3.53
C HIS A 78 -16.46 -10.28 -2.50
N ALA A 79 -16.45 -9.84 -1.25
CA ALA A 79 -17.34 -10.38 -0.21
C ALA A 79 -18.79 -9.85 -0.28
N ALA A 80 -19.07 -8.88 -1.16
CA ALA A 80 -20.37 -8.23 -1.27
C ALA A 80 -21.24 -8.73 -2.46
N GLU A 81 -20.78 -9.68 -3.27
CA GLU A 81 -21.57 -10.23 -4.40
C GLU A 81 -22.18 -11.58 -3.99
N PRO A 82 -23.50 -11.66 -3.70
CA PRO A 82 -24.16 -12.95 -3.58
C PRO A 82 -24.19 -13.63 -4.96
N ALA A 83 -23.74 -14.88 -5.00
CA ALA A 83 -23.98 -15.79 -6.12
C ALA A 83 -25.47 -16.10 -6.29
#